data_AF-A0A1N7FLB5-F1
#
_entry.id   AF-A0A1N7FLB5-F1
#
_cell.length_a   1.000
_cell.length_b   1.000
_cell.length_c   1.000
_cell.angle_alpha   90.00
_cell.angle_beta   90.00
_cell.angle_gamma   90.00
#
_symmetry.space_group_name_H-M   'P 1'
#
loop_
_entity.id
_entity.type
_entity.pdbx_description
1 polymer ?
#
loop_
_entity_poly.entity_id
_entity_poly.type
_entity_poly.pdbx_seq_one_letter_code
_entity_poly.pdbx_strand_id
1 'polypeptide(L)'
;MKVHKEDGHTSSPDPIAYLHLDSIDVSQAFDAMKIVTEAGERTSVMAPYGPKTFSLAMCLFALACERAGKGDVPVYYSQPQKYTIEYTKDVCLRNGTLDNWAYAIKRAGTYVYEM
;
A
#
# COMPACT_ATOMS: atom_id res chain seq x y z
N MET A 1 -7.77 1.69 -49.63
CA MET A 1 -8.89 0.72 -49.67
C MET A 1 -8.49 -0.45 -48.78
N LYS A 2 -9.06 -0.74 -47.60
CA LYS A 2 -10.25 -0.26 -46.87
C LYS A 2 -9.80 0.26 -45.49
N VAL A 3 -10.39 1.37 -45.06
CA VAL A 3 -10.41 1.78 -43.65
C VAL A 3 -11.49 0.92 -43.00
N HIS A 4 -11.11 0.00 -42.12
CA HIS A 4 -12.08 -0.58 -41.19
C HIS A 4 -12.31 0.44 -40.09
N LYS A 5 -13.39 1.19 -40.25
CA LYS A 5 -14.08 1.87 -39.16
C LYS A 5 -14.75 0.75 -38.37
N GLU A 6 -14.23 0.43 -37.19
CA GLU A 6 -15.02 -0.29 -36.21
C GLU A 6 -15.64 0.74 -35.27
N ASP A 7 -16.96 0.67 -35.25
CA ASP A 7 -17.86 1.51 -34.50
C ASP A 7 -17.73 1.27 -33.00
N GLY A 8 -17.74 2.36 -32.24
CA GLY A 8 -18.53 2.44 -31.01
C GLY A 8 -18.26 1.41 -29.90
N HIS A 9 -17.10 1.48 -29.27
CA HIS A 9 -17.01 1.21 -27.83
C HIS A 9 -16.20 2.33 -27.19
N THR A 10 -16.88 3.35 -26.67
CA THR A 10 -16.36 4.06 -25.50
C THR A 10 -16.32 3.02 -24.39
N SER A 11 -15.24 2.25 -24.29
CA SER A 11 -14.98 1.47 -23.09
C SER A 11 -14.98 2.48 -21.95
N SER A 12 -15.99 2.41 -21.09
CA SER A 12 -15.93 3.08 -19.81
C SER A 12 -14.56 2.77 -19.22
N PRO A 13 -13.76 3.77 -18.80
CA PRO A 13 -12.47 3.49 -18.21
C PRO A 13 -12.70 2.47 -17.09
N ASP A 14 -11.96 1.36 -17.13
CA ASP A 14 -11.99 0.39 -16.05
C ASP A 14 -11.72 1.17 -14.75
N PRO A 15 -12.69 1.27 -13.83
CA PRO A 15 -12.53 2.09 -12.64
C PRO A 15 -11.44 1.53 -11.70
N ILE A 16 -10.91 0.35 -12.01
CA ILE A 16 -9.94 -0.37 -11.19
C ILE A 16 -8.59 -0.41 -11.92
N ALA A 17 -7.72 0.55 -11.61
CA ALA A 17 -6.30 0.42 -11.89
C ALA A 17 -5.63 -0.40 -10.77
N TYR A 18 -4.82 -1.38 -11.14
CA TYR A 18 -4.06 -2.18 -10.19
C TYR A 18 -2.55 -2.05 -10.43
N LEU A 19 -1.78 -2.11 -9.34
CA LEU A 19 -0.32 -2.15 -9.36
C LEU A 19 0.13 -3.44 -8.68
N HIS A 20 1.04 -4.17 -9.33
CA HIS A 20 1.67 -5.35 -8.74
C HIS A 20 2.89 -4.91 -7.94
N LEU A 21 2.88 -5.23 -6.65
CA LEU A 21 3.91 -4.85 -5.68
C LEU A 21 4.38 -6.10 -4.94
N ASP A 22 5.64 -6.12 -4.55
CA ASP A 22 6.18 -7.17 -3.70
C ASP A 22 5.55 -7.07 -2.31
N SER A 23 5.00 -8.19 -1.84
CA SER A 23 4.33 -8.28 -0.54
C SER A 23 5.22 -7.98 0.67
N ILE A 24 6.54 -7.99 0.55
CA ILE A 24 7.46 -7.66 1.65
C ILE A 24 8.11 -6.28 1.49
N ASP A 25 7.99 -5.62 0.33
CA ASP A 25 8.63 -4.33 0.09
C ASP A 25 7.72 -3.15 0.47
N VAL A 26 7.93 -2.65 1.70
CA VAL A 26 7.22 -1.47 2.23
C VAL A 26 7.57 -0.19 1.47
N SER A 27 8.80 -0.08 0.94
CA SER A 27 9.24 1.12 0.21
C SER A 27 8.56 1.20 -1.15
N GLN A 28 8.52 0.08 -1.85
CA GLN A 28 7.79 -0.01 -3.13
C GLN A 28 6.31 0.34 -2.96
N ALA A 29 5.67 -0.16 -1.90
CA ALA A 29 4.27 0.17 -1.61
C ALA A 29 4.08 1.67 -1.29
N PHE A 30 4.95 2.25 -0.48
CA PHE A 30 4.93 3.69 -0.17
C PHE A 30 5.10 4.55 -1.42
N ASP A 31 6.07 4.23 -2.28
CA ASP A 31 6.31 4.95 -3.54
C ASP A 31 5.13 4.82 -4.50
N ALA A 32 4.51 3.65 -4.58
CA ALA A 32 3.30 3.46 -5.38
C ALA A 32 2.16 4.38 -4.90
N MET A 33 1.97 4.54 -3.58
CA MET A 33 0.99 5.49 -3.05
C MET A 33 1.35 6.94 -3.41
N LYS A 34 2.61 7.34 -3.31
CA LYS A 34 3.05 8.67 -3.78
C LYS A 34 2.73 8.89 -5.25
N ILE A 35 2.98 7.91 -6.11
CA ILE A 35 2.68 8.03 -7.54
C ILE A 35 1.18 8.18 -7.79
N VAL A 36 0.36 7.29 -7.21
CA VAL A 36 -1.10 7.25 -7.46
C VAL A 36 -1.82 8.48 -6.90
N THR A 37 -1.34 9.02 -5.78
CA THR A 37 -1.95 10.18 -5.11
C THR A 37 -1.34 11.51 -5.54
N GLU A 38 -0.41 11.52 -6.51
CA GLU A 38 0.34 12.71 -6.90
C GLU A 38 1.04 13.38 -5.70
N ALA A 39 1.83 12.59 -4.96
CA ALA A 39 2.52 12.97 -3.73
C ALA A 39 1.59 13.53 -2.64
N GLY A 40 0.40 12.93 -2.51
CA GLY A 40 -0.60 13.30 -1.51
C GLY A 40 -1.45 14.52 -1.87
N GLU A 41 -1.37 15.03 -3.10
CA GLU A 41 -2.25 16.13 -3.57
C GLU A 41 -3.69 15.65 -3.83
N ARG A 42 -3.85 14.39 -4.23
CA ARG A 42 -5.18 13.80 -4.44
C ARG A 42 -5.72 13.26 -3.13
N THR A 43 -6.97 13.63 -2.81
CA THR A 43 -7.72 13.03 -1.71
C THR A 43 -7.71 11.51 -1.85
N SER A 44 -7.32 10.82 -0.79
CA SER A 44 -7.20 9.37 -0.77
C SER A 44 -7.73 8.81 0.55
N VAL A 45 -8.26 7.59 0.48
CA VAL A 45 -8.68 6.80 1.64
C VAL A 45 -7.96 5.46 1.54
N MET A 46 -7.34 5.04 2.63
CA MET A 46 -6.59 3.79 2.66
C MET A 46 -7.38 2.71 3.39
N ALA A 47 -7.60 1.58 2.70
CA ALA A 47 -8.25 0.40 3.24
C ALA A 47 -7.32 -0.81 3.05
N PRO A 48 -6.58 -1.23 4.10
CA PRO A 48 -5.63 -2.32 4.03
C PRO A 48 -6.36 -3.67 4.01
N TYR A 49 -6.45 -4.26 2.82
CA TYR A 49 -6.95 -5.63 2.62
C TYR A 49 -5.83 -6.63 2.25
N GLY A 50 -4.58 -6.28 2.54
CA GLY A 50 -3.39 -7.01 2.11
C GLY A 50 -2.45 -7.45 3.24
N PRO A 51 -1.22 -7.83 2.89
CA PRO A 51 -0.16 -8.12 3.85
C PRO A 51 0.08 -6.96 4.82
N LYS A 52 0.55 -7.27 6.03
CA LYS A 52 0.82 -6.28 7.10
C LYS A 52 1.77 -5.17 6.65
N THR A 53 2.68 -5.46 5.72
CA THR A 53 3.62 -4.52 5.11
C THR A 53 2.94 -3.44 4.29
N PHE A 54 1.86 -3.75 3.57
CA PHE A 54 1.06 -2.74 2.87
C PHE A 54 0.33 -1.85 3.86
N SER A 55 -0.20 -2.44 4.96
CA SER A 55 -0.78 -1.65 6.05
C SER A 55 0.26 -0.70 6.68
N LEU A 56 1.48 -1.18 6.90
CA LEU A 56 2.58 -0.35 7.39
C LEU A 56 2.90 0.79 6.41
N ALA A 57 3.02 0.50 5.12
CA ALA A 57 3.24 1.51 4.10
C ALA A 57 2.13 2.58 4.10
N MET A 58 0.86 2.17 4.21
CA MET A 58 -0.29 3.08 4.26
C MET A 58 -0.20 4.03 5.46
N CYS A 59 0.09 3.50 6.65
CA CYS A 59 0.28 4.32 7.85
C CYS A 59 1.48 5.27 7.71
N LEU A 60 2.59 4.81 7.13
CA LEU A 60 3.77 5.65 6.91
C LEU A 60 3.49 6.77 5.91
N PHE A 61 2.73 6.48 4.86
CA PHE A 61 2.28 7.46 3.87
C PHE A 61 1.39 8.53 4.50
N ALA A 62 0.36 8.14 5.27
CA ALA A 62 -0.49 9.09 5.98
C ALA A 62 0.30 10.03 6.90
N LEU A 63 1.23 9.47 7.69
CA LEU A 63 2.10 10.25 8.56
C LEU A 63 3.06 11.16 7.78
N ALA A 64 3.52 10.74 6.60
CA ALA A 64 4.37 11.57 5.74
C ALA A 64 3.58 12.73 5.13
N CYS A 65 2.31 12.52 4.76
CA CYS A 65 1.41 13.58 4.28
C CYS A 65 1.16 14.62 5.38
N GLU A 66 0.85 14.15 6.59
CA GLU A 66 0.65 15.01 7.77
C GLU A 66 1.89 15.88 8.03
N ARG A 67 3.08 15.27 8.09
CA ARG A 67 4.35 15.99 8.30
C ARG A 67 4.64 17.01 7.20
N ALA A 68 4.23 16.74 5.97
CA ALA A 68 4.41 17.63 4.82
C ALA A 68 3.31 18.68 4.67
N GLY A 69 2.33 18.73 5.59
CA GLY A 69 1.21 19.67 5.53
C GLY A 69 0.24 19.40 4.37
N LYS A 70 0.15 18.14 3.91
CA LYS A 70 -0.81 17.71 2.88
C LYS A 70 -2.20 17.47 3.48
N GLY A 71 -3.17 17.16 2.62
CA GLY A 71 -4.51 16.75 3.04
C GLY A 71 -4.48 15.50 3.93
N ASP A 72 -5.52 15.35 4.75
CA ASP A 72 -5.67 14.17 5.62
C ASP A 72 -5.83 12.89 4.77
N VAL A 73 -5.17 11.82 5.21
CA VAL A 73 -5.20 10.50 4.56
C VAL A 73 -5.66 9.48 5.59
N PRO A 74 -6.99 9.28 5.72
CA PRO A 74 -7.51 8.35 6.69
C PRO A 74 -7.17 6.90 6.32
N VAL A 75 -6.72 6.13 7.31
CA VAL A 75 -6.42 4.70 7.20
C VAL A 75 -7.43 3.92 8.04
N TYR A 76 -8.32 3.17 7.38
CA TYR A 76 -9.37 2.41 8.06
C TYR A 76 -9.06 0.92 8.04
N TYR A 77 -8.99 0.28 9.21
CA TYR A 77 -8.82 -1.17 9.32
C TYR A 77 -10.14 -1.83 9.68
N SER A 78 -10.57 -2.84 8.91
CA SER A 78 -11.71 -3.66 9.32
C SER A 78 -11.28 -4.57 10.46
N GLN A 79 -11.71 -4.27 11.69
CA GLN A 79 -11.37 -5.09 12.84
C GLN A 79 -12.21 -6.38 12.85
N PRO A 80 -11.61 -7.58 12.69
CA PRO A 80 -12.36 -8.83 12.83
C PRO A 80 -12.85 -8.97 14.28
N GLN A 81 -14.12 -9.30 14.45
CA GLN A 81 -14.73 -9.44 15.79
C GLN A 81 -14.29 -10.73 16.50
N LYS A 82 -13.81 -11.72 15.75
CA LYS A 82 -13.31 -12.99 16.25
C LYS A 82 -12.11 -13.42 15.42
N TYR A 83 -11.03 -13.78 16.09
CA TYR A 83 -9.96 -14.58 15.50
C TYR A 83 -10.25 -16.06 15.78
N THR A 84 -9.83 -16.95 14.89
CA THR A 84 -9.77 -18.38 15.21
C THR A 84 -8.74 -18.58 16.34
N ILE A 85 -9.01 -19.49 17.28
CA ILE A 85 -8.08 -19.85 18.37
C ILE A 85 -6.71 -20.25 17.80
N GLU A 86 -6.70 -20.76 16.58
CA GLU A 86 -5.55 -21.29 15.87
C GLU A 86 -5.01 -20.34 14.80
N TYR A 87 -5.23 -19.02 14.95
CA TYR A 87 -4.87 -18.03 13.93
C TYR A 87 -3.38 -18.03 13.56
N THR A 88 -2.52 -18.42 14.49
CA THR A 88 -1.11 -18.72 14.22
C THR A 88 -0.70 -19.89 15.09
N LYS A 89 -0.40 -21.05 14.48
CA LYS A 89 0.02 -22.26 15.21
C LYS A 89 1.53 -22.40 15.30
N ASP A 90 2.24 -21.92 14.29
CA ASP A 90 3.68 -22.13 14.12
C ASP A 90 4.37 -20.87 13.61
N VAL A 91 5.66 -20.80 13.85
CA VAL A 91 6.55 -19.81 13.24
C VAL A 91 7.06 -20.31 11.90
N CYS A 92 7.18 -19.41 10.93
CA CYS A 92 7.84 -19.74 9.67
C CYS A 92 9.36 -19.84 9.90
N LEU A 93 9.99 -20.95 9.51
CA LEU A 93 11.43 -21.09 9.48
C LEU A 93 11.92 -21.14 8.03
N ARG A 94 12.98 -20.40 7.72
CA ARG A 94 13.70 -20.46 6.43
C ARG A 94 15.15 -20.82 6.71
N ASN A 95 15.63 -21.91 6.10
CA ASN A 95 16.98 -22.44 6.30
C ASN A 95 17.35 -22.66 7.78
N GLY A 96 16.41 -23.16 8.59
CA GLY A 96 16.60 -23.40 10.02
C GLY A 96 16.57 -22.15 10.91
N THR A 97 16.30 -20.97 10.35
CA THR A 97 16.21 -19.70 11.08
C THR A 97 14.80 -19.13 11.03
N LEU A 98 14.40 -18.36 12.06
CA LEU A 98 13.11 -17.67 12.08
C LEU A 98 13.02 -16.69 10.90
N ASP A 99 12.00 -16.87 10.06
CA ASP A 99 11.69 -15.95 8.96
C ASP A 99 11.09 -14.66 9.55
N ASN A 100 11.95 -13.67 9.78
CA ASN A 100 11.59 -12.40 10.42
C ASN A 100 12.08 -11.22 9.58
N TRP A 101 11.28 -10.15 9.57
CA TRP A 101 11.48 -8.96 8.76
C TRP A 101 11.40 -7.72 9.63
N ALA A 102 12.34 -6.79 9.44
CA ALA A 102 12.36 -5.52 10.13
C ALA A 102 12.47 -4.38 9.12
N TYR A 103 11.76 -3.29 9.39
CA TYR A 103 11.67 -2.14 8.49
C TYR A 103 12.16 -0.88 9.20
N ALA A 104 13.16 -0.22 8.62
CA ALA A 104 13.68 1.03 9.15
C ALA A 104 12.73 2.19 8.81
N ILE A 105 12.20 2.87 9.83
CA ILE A 105 11.32 4.04 9.64
C ILE A 105 12.06 5.37 9.83
N LYS A 106 13.22 5.34 10.51
CA LYS A 106 14.04 6.51 10.84
C LYS A 106 15.50 6.09 10.88
N ARG A 107 16.39 6.93 10.33
CA ARG A 107 17.85 6.73 10.33
C ARG A 107 18.54 8.04 10.70
N ALA A 108 19.42 8.00 11.69
CA ALA A 108 20.22 9.16 12.13
C ALA A 108 19.41 10.44 12.38
N GLY A 109 18.19 10.31 12.93
CA GLY A 109 17.32 11.47 13.19
C GLY A 109 16.37 11.84 12.05
N THR A 110 16.54 11.28 10.86
CA THR A 110 15.74 11.57 9.66
C THR A 110 14.77 10.44 9.33
N TYR A 111 13.55 10.76 8.93
CA TYR A 111 12.57 9.76 8.48
C TYR A 111 12.99 9.17 7.14
N VAL A 112 12.83 7.86 6.97
CA VAL A 112 13.12 7.19 5.69
C VAL A 112 12.00 7.45 4.67
N TYR A 113 10.78 7.60 5.17
CA TYR A 113 9.57 7.79 4.37
C TYR A 113 9.10 9.24 4.47
N GLU A 114 9.27 9.99 3.39
CA GLU A 114 8.98 11.41 3.26
C GLU A 114 8.34 11.75 1.91
N MET A 115 7.68 12.92 1.84
CA MET A 115 7.00 13.41 0.63
C MET A 115 7.96 14.10 -0.32
#